data_AF-A0A7M7HGB7-F1
#
_entry.id   AF-A0A7M7HGB7-F1
#
_cell.length_a   1.000
_cell.length_b   1.000
_cell.length_c   1.000
_cell.angle_alpha   90.00
_cell.angle_beta   90.00
_cell.angle_gamma   90.00
#
_symmetry.space_group_name_H-M   'P 1'
#
loop_
_entity.id
_entity.type
_entity.pdbx_description
1 polymer ?
#
loop_
_entity_poly.entity_id
_entity_poly.type
_entity_poly.pdbx_seq_one_letter_code
_entity_poly.pdbx_strand_id
1 'polypeptide(L)'
;MASEASVEAETSKKDILAKNMPATGTAKMKFGVLIGLIEVGEIENRDIVDTVLDLLVGGNFDLESNFIIQEPDNIGHLVDMLEHCSVTLQVSHAC
;
A
#
# COMPACT_ATOMS: atom_id res chain seq x y z
N MET A 1 -35.37 24.98 11.88
CA MET A 1 -35.68 23.56 12.10
C MET A 1 -34.38 22.80 11.92
N ALA A 2 -33.94 22.15 12.98
CA ALA A 2 -32.73 21.34 13.07
C ALA A 2 -33.06 19.89 12.68
N SER A 3 -32.14 19.23 11.97
CA SER A 3 -31.83 17.79 11.90
C SER A 3 -31.07 17.60 10.57
N GLU A 4 -29.90 17.00 10.44
CA GLU A 4 -29.30 15.90 11.19
C GLU A 4 -27.80 16.13 11.39
N ALA A 5 -27.35 15.86 12.60
CA ALA A 5 -25.96 15.69 12.95
C ALA A 5 -25.50 14.27 12.61
N SER A 6 -24.19 14.14 12.37
CA SER A 6 -23.39 12.93 12.54
C SER A 6 -23.49 11.86 11.44
N VAL A 7 -22.63 11.99 10.42
CA VAL A 7 -22.03 10.82 9.77
C VAL A 7 -20.55 10.82 10.12
N GLU A 8 -20.31 10.29 11.32
CA GLU A 8 -19.21 9.43 11.73
C GLU A 8 -17.82 9.67 11.12
N ALA A 9 -16.92 10.09 11.99
CA ALA A 9 -15.48 9.96 11.84
C ALA A 9 -15.08 8.47 11.73
N GLU A 10 -15.10 7.96 10.51
CA GLU A 10 -14.34 6.79 10.05
C GLU A 10 -13.68 7.23 8.75
N THR A 11 -12.63 8.06 8.86
CA THR A 11 -11.67 8.23 7.75
C THR A 11 -11.03 6.87 7.54
N SER A 12 -11.67 6.07 6.69
CA SER A 12 -11.22 4.74 6.32
C SER A 12 -9.77 4.88 5.85
N LYS A 13 -8.82 4.22 6.52
CA LYS A 13 -7.36 4.46 6.37
C LYS A 13 -6.86 4.41 4.91
N LYS A 14 -7.64 3.78 4.03
CA LYS A 14 -7.50 3.80 2.56
C LYS A 14 -7.46 5.23 1.97
N ASP A 15 -8.16 6.21 2.56
CA ASP A 15 -8.10 7.63 2.20
C ASP A 15 -6.73 8.26 2.46
N ILE A 16 -5.98 7.79 3.46
CA ILE A 16 -4.64 8.31 3.79
C ILE A 16 -3.67 7.91 2.67
N LEU A 17 -3.68 6.63 2.30
CA LEU A 17 -2.87 6.15 1.19
C LEU A 17 -3.17 6.92 -0.10
N ALA A 18 -4.45 7.07 -0.48
CA ALA A 18 -4.83 7.79 -1.70
C ALA A 18 -4.42 9.28 -1.69
N LYS A 19 -4.38 9.93 -0.51
CA LYS A 19 -3.94 11.33 -0.36
C LYS A 19 -2.42 11.49 -0.43
N ASN A 20 -1.68 10.53 0.10
CA ASN A 20 -0.23 10.60 0.19
C ASN A 20 0.47 10.04 -1.06
N MET A 21 -0.22 9.17 -1.82
CA MET A 21 0.35 8.52 -2.99
C MET A 21 0.41 9.47 -4.19
N PRO A 22 1.58 9.64 -4.83
CA PRO A 22 1.69 10.50 -6.00
C PRO A 22 0.96 9.90 -7.21
N ALA A 23 0.02 10.66 -7.78
CA ALA A 23 -0.70 10.28 -9.00
C ALA A 23 0.24 10.10 -10.21
N THR A 24 1.34 10.86 -10.24
CA THR A 24 2.41 10.80 -11.24
C THR A 24 3.76 10.70 -10.54
N GLY A 25 4.60 9.75 -10.94
CA GLY A 25 5.88 9.49 -10.30
C GLY A 25 6.42 8.11 -10.67
N THR A 26 7.74 7.93 -10.53
CA THR A 26 8.37 6.63 -10.77
C THR A 26 7.95 5.62 -9.70
N ALA A 27 8.06 4.32 -10.01
CA ALA A 27 7.82 3.27 -9.02
C ALA A 27 8.65 3.50 -7.75
N LYS A 28 9.94 3.84 -7.89
CA LYS A 28 10.82 4.21 -6.76
C LYS A 28 10.22 5.23 -5.80
N MET A 29 9.64 6.32 -6.32
CA MET A 29 9.03 7.35 -5.48
C MET A 29 7.81 6.81 -4.73
N LYS A 30 6.98 6.04 -5.42
CA LYS A 30 5.77 5.40 -4.91
C LYS A 30 6.09 4.40 -3.77
N PHE A 31 7.10 3.56 -3.97
CA PHE A 31 7.59 2.66 -2.93
C PHE A 31 8.18 3.41 -1.73
N GLY A 32 8.94 4.48 -1.96
CA GLY A 32 9.48 5.30 -0.87
C GLY A 32 8.40 5.94 0.01
N VAL A 33 7.29 6.41 -0.60
CA VAL A 33 6.12 6.89 0.16
C VAL A 33 5.47 5.77 0.95
N LEU A 34 5.30 4.58 0.34
CA LEU A 34 4.71 3.43 1.02
C LEU A 34 5.54 3.00 2.24
N ILE A 35 6.88 2.98 2.13
CA ILE A 35 7.79 2.71 3.26
C ILE A 35 7.57 3.73 4.37
N GLY A 36 7.56 5.03 4.06
CA GLY A 36 7.33 6.05 5.07
C GLY A 36 5.98 5.89 5.78
N LEU A 37 4.93 5.48 5.07
CA LEU A 37 3.62 5.24 5.68
C LEU A 37 3.58 3.95 6.54
N ILE A 38 4.35 2.93 6.17
CA ILE A 38 4.55 1.72 6.98
C ILE A 38 5.22 2.07 8.31
N GLU A 39 6.27 2.88 8.28
CA GLU A 39 7.02 3.28 9.48
C GLU A 39 6.19 4.10 10.47
N VAL A 40 5.27 4.94 9.98
CA VAL A 40 4.35 5.71 10.83
C VAL A 40 3.22 4.82 11.37
N GLY A 41 2.93 3.69 10.72
CA GLY A 41 1.92 2.73 11.17
C GLY A 41 0.47 3.16 10.92
N GLU A 42 0.24 4.08 9.97
CA GLU A 42 -1.11 4.58 9.65
C GLU A 42 -1.88 3.69 8.67
N ILE A 43 -1.24 2.65 8.13
CA ILE A 43 -1.80 1.77 7.10
C ILE A 43 -1.90 0.33 7.62
N GLU A 44 -2.99 -0.34 7.26
CA GLU A 44 -3.19 -1.75 7.59
C GLU A 44 -2.43 -2.66 6.61
N ASN A 45 -1.99 -3.81 7.12
CA ASN A 45 -1.25 -4.82 6.34
C ASN A 45 -1.94 -5.20 5.03
N ARG A 46 -3.28 -5.25 5.01
CA ARG A 46 -4.05 -5.52 3.79
C ARG A 46 -3.85 -4.44 2.72
N ASP A 47 -3.97 -3.17 3.09
CA ASP A 47 -3.78 -2.07 2.14
C ASP A 47 -2.32 -1.98 1.67
N ILE A 48 -1.35 -2.34 2.54
CA ILE A 48 0.06 -2.44 2.14
C ILE A 48 0.24 -3.50 1.05
N VAL A 49 -0.33 -4.70 1.23
CA VAL A 49 -0.24 -5.79 0.25
C VAL A 49 -0.96 -5.43 -1.05
N ASP A 50 -2.18 -4.90 -0.98
CA ASP A 50 -2.91 -4.47 -2.18
C ASP A 50 -2.10 -3.44 -2.97
N THR A 51 -1.56 -2.42 -2.28
CA THR A 51 -0.76 -1.36 -2.91
C THR A 51 0.51 -1.88 -3.53
N VAL A 52 1.23 -2.77 -2.84
CA VAL A 52 2.52 -3.27 -3.36
C VAL A 52 2.31 -4.12 -4.61
N LEU A 53 1.24 -4.92 -4.65
CA LEU A 53 0.87 -5.69 -5.84
C LEU A 53 0.54 -4.76 -7.01
N ASP A 54 -0.23 -3.70 -6.76
CA ASP A 54 -0.56 -2.72 -7.79
C ASP A 54 0.70 -2.03 -8.34
N LEU A 55 1.65 -1.69 -7.46
CA LEU A 55 2.91 -1.07 -7.86
C LEU A 55 3.80 -1.99 -8.68
N LEU A 56 3.83 -3.29 -8.35
CA LEU A 56 4.63 -4.27 -9.07
C LEU A 56 4.18 -4.39 -10.54
N VAL A 57 2.88 -4.40 -10.79
CA VAL A 57 2.30 -4.59 -12.13
C VAL A 57 1.99 -3.27 -12.86
N GLY A 58 2.21 -2.12 -12.21
CA GLY A 58 2.02 -0.82 -12.82
C GLY A 58 0.58 -0.32 -12.91
N GLY A 59 -0.33 -0.87 -12.10
CA GLY A 59 -1.77 -0.61 -12.14
C GLY A 59 -2.50 -1.57 -11.22
N ASN A 60 -3.83 -1.67 -11.31
CA ASN A 60 -4.59 -2.60 -10.47
C ASN A 60 -4.17 -4.06 -10.73
N PHE A 61 -3.68 -4.74 -9.70
CA PHE A 61 -3.31 -6.15 -9.76
C PHE A 61 -4.54 -7.02 -9.98
N ASP A 62 -4.41 -7.95 -10.92
CA ASP A 62 -5.47 -8.89 -11.24
C ASP A 62 -4.85 -10.21 -11.70
N LEU A 63 -5.28 -11.32 -11.08
CA LEU A 63 -4.71 -12.63 -11.35
C LEU A 63 -5.00 -13.15 -12.78
N GLU A 64 -6.01 -12.61 -13.45
CA GLU A 64 -6.39 -13.03 -14.80
C GLU A 64 -5.81 -12.10 -15.86
N SER A 65 -5.75 -10.80 -15.57
CA SER A 65 -5.50 -9.74 -16.56
C SER A 65 -4.24 -8.92 -16.33
N ASN A 66 -3.75 -8.80 -15.08
CA ASN A 66 -2.64 -7.91 -14.74
C ASN A 66 -1.80 -8.44 -13.57
N PHE A 67 -1.05 -9.51 -13.83
CA PHE A 67 -0.20 -10.19 -12.85
C PHE A 67 1.30 -10.16 -13.19
N ILE A 68 1.67 -9.55 -14.32
CA ILE A 68 3.06 -9.50 -14.79
C ILE A 68 3.71 -8.25 -14.20
N ILE A 69 4.86 -8.44 -13.53
CA ILE A 69 5.67 -7.35 -13.01
C ILE A 69 6.13 -6.46 -14.18
N GLN A 70 5.81 -5.17 -14.10
CA GLN A 70 6.03 -4.21 -15.19
C GLN A 70 7.51 -3.89 -15.39
N GLU A 71 8.23 -3.64 -14.30
CA GLU A 71 9.66 -3.33 -14.30
C GLU A 71 10.39 -4.25 -13.32
N PRO A 72 11.52 -4.86 -13.71
CA PRO A 72 12.26 -5.79 -12.85
C PRO A 72 12.79 -5.11 -11.58
N ASP A 73 13.07 -3.81 -11.64
CA ASP A 73 13.52 -3.00 -10.50
C ASP A 73 12.46 -2.93 -9.38
N ASN A 74 11.18 -3.12 -9.72
CA ASN A 74 10.09 -3.12 -8.73
C ASN A 74 10.23 -4.27 -7.73
N ILE A 75 10.87 -5.39 -8.11
CA ILE A 75 11.22 -6.46 -7.16
C ILE A 75 12.24 -5.98 -6.14
N GLY A 76 13.24 -5.21 -6.57
CA GLY A 76 14.21 -4.61 -5.65
C GLY A 76 13.54 -3.68 -4.65
N HIS A 77 12.58 -2.87 -5.11
CA HIS A 77 11.81 -1.97 -4.25
C HIS A 77 10.87 -2.72 -3.29
N LEU A 78 10.28 -3.84 -3.70
CA LEU A 78 9.51 -4.72 -2.82
C LEU A 78 10.38 -5.30 -1.71
N VAL A 79 11.57 -5.81 -2.04
CA VAL A 79 12.49 -6.37 -1.05
C VAL A 79 12.93 -5.31 -0.05
N ASP A 80 13.30 -4.12 -0.52
CA ASP A 80 13.64 -2.97 0.31
C ASP A 80 12.48 -2.63 1.26
N MET A 81 11.25 -2.53 0.75
CA MET A 81 10.06 -2.27 1.56
C MET A 81 9.82 -3.34 2.65
N LEU A 82 10.04 -4.62 2.33
CA LEU A 82 9.86 -5.72 3.27
C LEU A 82 10.81 -5.65 4.48
N GLU A 83 11.96 -4.98 4.37
CA GLU A 83 12.87 -4.74 5.50
C GLU A 83 12.29 -3.76 6.53
N HIS A 84 11.33 -2.92 6.13
CA HIS A 84 10.64 -1.96 7.00
C HIS A 84 9.32 -2.50 7.58
N CYS A 85 8.87 -3.67 7.12
CA CYS A 85 7.63 -4.28 7.59
C CYS A 85 7.80 -5.01 8.93
N SER A 86 6.80 -4.95 9.81
CA SER A 86 6.77 -5.78 11.02
C SER A 86 6.59 -7.27 10.67
N VAL A 87 7.04 -8.18 11.55
CA VAL A 87 6.96 -9.66 11.41
C VAL A 87 5.55 -10.24 11.25
N THR A 88 4.51 -9.39 11.19
CA THR A 88 3.12 -9.79 10.90
C THR A 88 2.79 -9.78 9.40
N LEU A 89 3.59 -9.09 8.57
CA LEU A 89 3.53 -9.13 7.10
C LEU A 89 4.45 -10.21 6.50
N GLN A 90 5.45 -10.62 7.26
CA GLN A 90 6.20 -11.84 7.01
C GLN A 90 5.35 -12.98 7.56
N VAL A 91 5.10 -14.04 6.78
CA VAL A 91 4.39 -15.21 7.30
C VAL A 91 5.08 -15.64 8.58
N SER A 92 4.41 -15.44 9.70
CA SER A 92 4.95 -15.78 11.00
C SER A 92 5.10 -17.29 11.01
N HIS A 93 6.34 -17.72 11.20
CA HIS A 93 6.69 -19.12 11.40
C HIS A 93 6.11 -19.56 12.76
N ALA A 94 4.81 -19.84 12.79
CA ALA A 94 4.13 -20.41 13.94
C ALA A 94 3.66 -21.81 13.58
N CYS A 95 4.46 -22.78 14.07
CA CYS A 95 4.35 -24.24 14.01
C CYS A 95 4.93 -24.91 12.77
#